data_AF-A0A916Q0U1-F1
#
_entry.id   AF-A0A916Q0U1-F1
#
_cell.length_a   1.000
_cell.length_b   1.000
_cell.length_c   1.000
_cell.angle_alpha   90.00
_cell.angle_beta   90.00
_cell.angle_gamma   90.00
#
_symmetry.space_group_name_H-M   'P 1'
#
loop_
_entity.id
_entity.type
_entity.pdbx_description
1 polymer ?
#
loop_
_entity_poly.entity_id
_entity_poly.type
_entity_poly.pdbx_seq_one_letter_code
_entity_poly.pdbx_strand_id
1 'polypeptide(L)'
;MEFSQLQSTTAICPSLFNATSAQDGILSRMRLPAGLITFKQCEVVAKLTNQFGNGEIQITNRANLQIRTSQALSFDTLLDLQDYRLASSEASTDGLRNIMASPTAGIDPRALINTIPLVKQWNFYLANHPELEILSNKFSVCFDGGETISVSDRPNDICFKAVEINGAIYFSLYLGIGDRGDSPSAVGRLIYSKQNLEVLAALTEVYRDYTEQKLNQTNSCTRPPRLRELIRAWGVEHYLLLVEQKLGYALRRSSLELLSQESGTRVAYKHLGIHAQSQSGLAYIGVVIPLGRLTALQFQGLGDLASQYGGGALRLTPWQNILITDIVEAQVEQLTREIKGLGISVSTNHPYAAIAACSGYKGCKAAFTDTQADAKKVAAHLENCIKLDLPINIHFSGCDKSCAQHHPSDIALVGIQGKEKKSPEAYRVYVGDGNTNFGKELYTECAAQDIPNLIAQLLKTYQNQRRDFTQTFREFVNQQS
;
A
#
# COMPACT_ATOMS: atom_id res chain seq x y z
N MET A 1 -4.07 2.93 -36.40
CA MET A 1 -2.73 3.34 -35.93
C MET A 1 -2.10 2.16 -35.24
N GLU A 2 -1.07 1.55 -35.84
CA GLU A 2 -0.39 0.37 -35.30
C GLU A 2 0.47 0.76 -34.09
N PHE A 3 0.10 0.30 -32.89
CA PHE A 3 0.88 0.47 -31.67
C PHE A 3 1.93 -0.65 -31.54
N SER A 4 3.00 -0.58 -32.33
CA SER A 4 4.12 -1.54 -32.27
C SER A 4 5.28 -1.08 -31.37
N GLN A 5 5.04 -0.19 -30.39
CA GLN A 5 6.05 0.25 -29.43
C GLN A 5 5.51 0.32 -27.99
N LEU A 6 5.33 -0.85 -27.35
CA LEU A 6 5.10 -0.96 -25.90
C LEU A 6 6.36 -1.44 -25.15
N GLN A 7 7.53 -0.96 -25.56
CA GLN A 7 8.77 -1.12 -24.79
C GLN A 7 9.43 0.24 -24.57
N SER A 8 8.89 1.01 -23.63
CA SER A 8 9.58 2.20 -23.14
C SER A 8 10.80 1.80 -22.32
N THR A 9 11.95 2.38 -22.68
CA THR A 9 13.24 2.25 -21.99
C THR A 9 13.34 3.13 -20.74
N THR A 10 12.30 3.91 -20.43
CA THR A 10 12.18 4.63 -19.16
C THR A 10 11.50 3.73 -18.12
N ALA A 11 11.87 3.84 -16.84
CA ALA A 11 11.26 3.02 -15.77
C ALA A 11 9.79 3.41 -15.52
N ILE A 12 8.91 3.03 -16.45
CA ILE A 12 7.45 3.20 -16.40
C ILE A 12 6.92 2.31 -15.25
N CYS A 13 6.03 2.86 -14.43
CA CYS A 13 5.31 2.04 -13.46
C CYS A 13 4.37 1.10 -14.23
N PRO A 14 4.33 -0.21 -13.90
CA PRO A 14 3.43 -1.13 -14.55
C PRO A 14 1.99 -0.68 -14.40
N SER A 15 1.25 -0.76 -15.49
CA SER A 15 -0.18 -0.51 -15.62
C SER A 15 -0.81 -1.58 -16.52
N LEU A 16 -2.10 -1.49 -16.85
CA LEU A 16 -2.72 -2.40 -17.81
C LEU A 16 -2.28 -2.08 -19.24
N PHE A 17 -2.30 -0.80 -19.62
CA PHE A 17 -1.88 -0.34 -20.96
C PHE A 17 -0.36 -0.30 -21.15
N ASN A 18 0.42 -0.23 -20.06
CA ASN A 18 1.88 -0.25 -20.07
C ASN A 18 2.40 -1.40 -19.20
N ALA A 19 2.16 -2.64 -19.65
CA ALA A 19 2.66 -3.82 -18.96
C ALA A 19 4.19 -3.91 -19.04
N THR A 20 4.84 -4.33 -17.95
CA THR A 20 6.31 -4.36 -17.87
C THR A 20 6.83 -5.78 -17.73
N SER A 21 7.92 -6.12 -18.40
CA SER A 21 8.59 -7.41 -18.20
C SER A 21 9.23 -7.48 -16.80
N ALA A 22 8.94 -8.56 -16.09
CA ALA A 22 9.63 -8.99 -14.88
C ALA A 22 10.26 -10.37 -15.11
N GLN A 23 11.05 -10.84 -14.14
CA GLN A 23 11.68 -12.16 -14.24
C GLN A 23 10.67 -13.33 -14.27
N ASP A 24 9.48 -13.13 -13.69
CA ASP A 24 8.41 -14.12 -13.53
C ASP A 24 7.23 -13.91 -14.51
N GLY A 25 7.40 -13.08 -15.55
CA GLY A 25 6.39 -12.83 -16.59
C GLY A 25 6.13 -11.35 -16.85
N ILE A 26 5.11 -11.08 -17.65
CA ILE A 26 4.62 -9.73 -17.92
C ILE A 26 3.73 -9.28 -16.76
N LEU A 27 4.07 -8.13 -16.17
CA LEU A 27 3.36 -7.56 -15.04
C LEU A 27 2.31 -6.55 -15.50
N SER A 28 1.05 -6.91 -15.28
CA SER A 28 -0.09 -6.00 -15.46
C SER A 28 -0.63 -5.59 -14.10
N ARG A 29 -0.89 -4.30 -13.91
CA ARG A 29 -1.42 -3.73 -12.66
C ARG A 29 -2.73 -3.01 -12.92
N MET A 30 -3.75 -3.38 -12.15
CA MET A 30 -5.07 -2.73 -12.16
C MET A 30 -5.12 -1.69 -11.05
N ARG A 31 -5.46 -0.45 -11.39
CA ARG A 31 -5.63 0.64 -10.43
C ARG A 31 -7.03 0.58 -9.83
N LEU A 32 -7.13 0.53 -8.51
CA LEU A 32 -8.41 0.44 -7.79
C LEU A 32 -8.53 1.61 -6.81
N PRO A 33 -9.13 2.75 -7.19
CA PRO A 33 -9.26 3.90 -6.30
C PRO A 33 -9.86 3.51 -4.93
N ALA A 34 -9.21 3.93 -3.83
CA ALA A 34 -9.51 3.51 -2.46
C ALA A 34 -9.44 1.99 -2.18
N GLY A 35 -8.86 1.20 -3.08
CA GLY A 35 -8.80 -0.26 -2.98
C GLY A 35 -10.16 -0.94 -3.16
N LEU A 36 -11.17 -0.25 -3.69
CA LEU A 36 -12.52 -0.80 -3.81
C LEU A 36 -12.65 -1.68 -5.05
N ILE A 37 -13.18 -2.89 -4.87
CA ILE A 37 -13.51 -3.80 -5.96
C ILE A 37 -14.80 -4.58 -5.68
N THR A 38 -15.72 -4.57 -6.63
CA THR A 38 -17.02 -5.26 -6.51
C THR A 38 -16.88 -6.76 -6.74
N PHE A 39 -17.84 -7.56 -6.27
CA PHE A 39 -17.83 -9.01 -6.52
C PHE A 39 -17.78 -9.37 -8.02
N LYS A 40 -18.54 -8.65 -8.88
CA LYS A 40 -18.51 -8.83 -10.34
C LYS A 40 -17.13 -8.57 -10.93
N GLN A 41 -16.46 -7.53 -10.45
CA GLN A 41 -15.08 -7.25 -10.84
C GLN A 41 -14.12 -8.35 -10.36
N CYS A 42 -14.37 -8.95 -9.19
CA CYS A 42 -13.58 -10.09 -8.70
C CYS A 42 -13.70 -11.31 -9.64
N GLU A 43 -14.91 -11.62 -10.12
CA GLU A 43 -15.13 -12.68 -11.12
C GLU A 43 -14.35 -12.42 -12.41
N VAL A 44 -14.36 -11.18 -12.91
CA VAL A 44 -13.63 -10.79 -14.13
C VAL A 44 -12.12 -10.95 -13.94
N VAL A 45 -11.58 -10.49 -12.82
CA VAL A 45 -10.15 -10.64 -12.52
C VAL A 45 -9.77 -12.11 -12.36
N ALA A 46 -10.61 -12.94 -11.73
CA ALA A 46 -10.37 -14.37 -11.59
C ALA A 46 -10.34 -15.08 -12.96
N LYS A 47 -11.30 -14.76 -13.85
CA LYS A 47 -11.33 -15.25 -15.23
C LYS A 47 -10.07 -14.86 -16.00
N LEU A 48 -9.71 -13.58 -15.95
CA LEU A 48 -8.50 -13.05 -16.59
C LEU A 48 -7.23 -13.76 -16.08
N THR A 49 -7.15 -14.00 -14.78
CA THR A 49 -6.01 -14.69 -14.14
C THR A 49 -5.91 -16.15 -14.56
N ASN A 50 -7.04 -16.86 -14.69
CA ASN A 50 -7.05 -18.24 -15.15
C ASN A 50 -6.76 -18.38 -16.65
N GLN A 51 -7.19 -17.39 -17.46
CA GLN A 51 -7.03 -17.44 -18.91
C GLN A 51 -5.64 -17.01 -19.37
N PHE A 52 -5.08 -15.96 -18.78
CA PHE A 52 -3.82 -15.35 -19.23
C PHE A 52 -2.71 -15.39 -18.18
N GLY A 53 -3.09 -15.59 -16.92
CA GLY A 53 -2.19 -15.48 -15.78
C GLY A 53 -1.55 -16.80 -15.35
N ASN A 54 -0.77 -16.73 -14.29
CA ASN A 54 -0.17 -17.90 -13.63
C ASN A 54 -1.05 -18.47 -12.49
N GLY A 55 -2.33 -18.11 -12.44
CA GLY A 55 -3.26 -18.53 -11.38
C GLY A 55 -3.18 -17.71 -10.08
N GLU A 56 -2.23 -16.78 -9.95
CA GLU A 56 -2.07 -15.92 -8.77
C GLU A 56 -2.50 -14.47 -9.04
N ILE A 57 -3.18 -13.89 -8.06
CA ILE A 57 -3.52 -12.46 -7.96
C ILE A 57 -2.72 -11.89 -6.79
N GLN A 58 -2.07 -10.76 -7.00
CA GLN A 58 -1.26 -10.09 -5.98
C GLN A 58 -1.83 -8.72 -5.61
N ILE A 59 -2.07 -8.51 -4.31
CA ILE A 59 -2.41 -7.21 -3.73
C ILE A 59 -1.12 -6.46 -3.44
N THR A 60 -1.07 -5.19 -3.83
CA THR A 60 0.10 -4.33 -3.67
C THR A 60 0.01 -3.46 -2.41
N ASN A 61 1.14 -2.89 -1.99
CA ASN A 61 1.22 -1.91 -0.90
C ASN A 61 0.55 -0.55 -1.16
N ARG A 62 -0.21 -0.44 -2.26
CA ARG A 62 -1.07 0.72 -2.59
C ARG A 62 -2.49 0.29 -2.91
N ALA A 63 -2.92 -0.88 -2.44
CA ALA A 63 -4.26 -1.42 -2.66
C ALA A 63 -4.64 -1.60 -4.16
N ASN A 64 -3.66 -1.83 -5.02
CA ASN A 64 -3.89 -2.29 -6.41
C ASN A 64 -3.87 -3.82 -6.50
N LEU A 65 -4.34 -4.35 -7.63
CA LEU A 65 -4.10 -5.73 -8.04
C LEU A 65 -2.99 -5.84 -9.08
N GLN A 66 -2.28 -6.95 -9.05
CA GLN A 66 -1.27 -7.34 -10.02
C GLN A 66 -1.50 -8.78 -10.45
N ILE A 67 -1.34 -9.04 -11.74
CA ILE A 67 -1.31 -10.38 -12.31
C ILE A 67 -0.04 -10.55 -13.14
N ARG A 68 0.47 -11.78 -13.20
CA ARG A 68 1.59 -12.17 -14.07
C ARG A 68 1.01 -12.91 -15.26
N THR A 69 1.25 -12.41 -16.46
CA THR A 69 0.82 -13.05 -17.71
C THR A 69 2.03 -13.45 -18.55
N SER A 70 1.83 -14.38 -19.50
CA SER A 70 2.88 -14.77 -20.45
C SER A 70 3.18 -13.68 -21.49
N GLN A 71 2.16 -12.86 -21.81
CA GLN A 71 2.22 -11.77 -22.77
C GLN A 71 1.37 -10.59 -22.32
N ALA A 72 1.57 -9.41 -22.91
CA ALA A 72 0.70 -8.27 -22.66
C ALA A 72 -0.76 -8.58 -23.05
N LEU A 73 -1.71 -7.99 -22.33
CA LEU A 73 -3.14 -8.17 -22.62
C LEU A 73 -3.48 -7.57 -24.00
N SER A 74 -4.40 -8.22 -24.70
CA SER A 74 -4.87 -7.74 -26.00
C SER A 74 -5.68 -6.45 -25.85
N PHE A 75 -5.79 -5.68 -26.93
CA PHE A 75 -6.60 -4.46 -26.94
C PHE A 75 -8.07 -4.73 -26.58
N ASP A 76 -8.67 -5.79 -27.15
CA ASP A 76 -10.06 -6.17 -26.85
C ASP A 76 -10.26 -6.50 -25.37
N THR A 77 -9.30 -7.20 -24.76
CA THR A 77 -9.32 -7.48 -23.32
C THR A 77 -9.21 -6.20 -22.48
N LEU A 78 -8.45 -5.21 -22.94
CA LEU A 78 -8.35 -3.92 -22.26
C LEU A 78 -9.66 -3.14 -22.35
N LEU A 79 -10.35 -3.17 -23.50
CA LEU A 79 -11.70 -2.59 -23.66
C LEU A 79 -12.71 -3.26 -22.73
N ASP A 80 -12.72 -4.60 -22.65
CA ASP A 80 -13.58 -5.32 -21.71
C ASP A 80 -13.31 -4.86 -20.26
N LEU A 81 -12.04 -4.70 -19.88
CA LEU A 81 -11.68 -4.21 -18.54
C LEU A 81 -12.10 -2.76 -18.31
N GLN A 82 -12.18 -1.92 -19.34
CA GLN A 82 -12.73 -0.56 -19.23
C GLN A 82 -14.24 -0.59 -18.96
N ASP A 83 -14.98 -1.49 -19.60
CA ASP A 83 -16.43 -1.65 -19.37
C ASP A 83 -16.75 -2.05 -17.92
N TYR A 84 -15.89 -2.90 -17.33
CA TYR A 84 -15.95 -3.24 -15.90
C TYR A 84 -15.31 -2.21 -14.97
N ARG A 85 -14.78 -1.09 -15.49
CA ARG A 85 -14.06 -0.04 -14.75
C ARG A 85 -12.84 -0.56 -13.97
N LEU A 86 -12.20 -1.60 -14.48
CA LEU A 86 -10.95 -2.17 -13.99
C LEU A 86 -9.72 -1.56 -14.69
N ALA A 87 -9.93 -0.97 -15.86
CA ALA A 87 -8.95 -0.17 -16.59
C ALA A 87 -9.36 1.30 -16.64
N SER A 88 -8.38 2.20 -16.71
CA SER A 88 -8.65 3.62 -16.97
C SER A 88 -9.34 3.80 -18.32
N SER A 89 -10.29 4.74 -18.43
CA SER A 89 -10.88 5.13 -19.73
C SER A 89 -9.81 5.74 -20.65
N GLU A 90 -8.84 6.44 -20.07
CA GLU A 90 -7.72 7.04 -20.78
C GLU A 90 -6.44 6.24 -20.49
N ALA A 91 -5.84 5.66 -21.55
CA ALA A 91 -4.62 4.86 -21.43
C ALA A 91 -3.42 5.67 -20.89
N SER A 92 -3.40 6.98 -21.17
CA SER A 92 -2.34 7.90 -20.77
C SER A 92 -2.24 8.10 -19.25
N THR A 93 -3.38 8.07 -18.55
CA THR A 93 -3.45 8.27 -17.10
C THR A 93 -3.50 6.96 -16.31
N ASP A 94 -3.62 5.81 -16.98
CA ASP A 94 -3.63 4.47 -16.36
C ASP A 94 -2.35 4.18 -15.56
N GLY A 95 -1.22 4.77 -15.99
CA GLY A 95 0.08 4.64 -15.33
C GLY A 95 0.20 5.38 -13.99
N LEU A 96 -0.69 6.34 -13.69
CA LEU A 96 -0.65 7.10 -12.44
C LEU A 96 -0.89 6.18 -11.23
N ARG A 97 -0.32 6.53 -10.07
CA ARG A 97 -0.51 5.70 -8.87
C ARG A 97 -1.95 5.71 -8.43
N ASN A 98 -2.28 4.67 -7.65
CA ASN A 98 -3.56 4.59 -6.99
C ASN A 98 -3.81 5.78 -6.06
N ILE A 99 -5.07 6.18 -6.01
CA ILE A 99 -5.62 7.17 -5.07
C ILE A 99 -5.92 6.42 -3.79
N MET A 100 -5.13 6.66 -2.74
CA MET A 100 -5.30 5.95 -1.48
C MET A 100 -6.31 6.66 -0.59
N ALA A 101 -7.09 5.85 0.12
CA ALA A 101 -7.89 6.27 1.26
C ALA A 101 -7.84 5.18 2.31
N SER A 102 -8.28 5.49 3.53
CA SER A 102 -8.42 4.47 4.56
C SER A 102 -9.34 3.35 4.06
N PRO A 103 -8.99 2.06 4.27
CA PRO A 103 -9.91 0.98 3.93
C PRO A 103 -11.19 1.02 4.78
N THR A 104 -11.19 1.69 5.93
CA THR A 104 -12.39 1.91 6.76
C THR A 104 -13.07 3.25 6.51
N ALA A 105 -12.70 3.98 5.44
CA ALA A 105 -13.37 5.22 5.08
C ALA A 105 -14.88 5.05 4.95
N GLY A 106 -15.63 5.91 5.64
CA GLY A 106 -17.09 5.90 5.69
C GLY A 106 -17.74 4.85 6.63
N ILE A 107 -16.95 3.98 7.25
CA ILE A 107 -17.46 2.95 8.20
C ILE A 107 -16.74 2.97 9.55
N ASP A 108 -15.61 3.65 9.69
CA ASP A 108 -14.89 3.76 10.96
C ASP A 108 -15.66 4.65 11.96
N PRO A 109 -15.94 4.20 13.19
CA PRO A 109 -16.58 5.02 14.23
C PRO A 109 -15.80 6.29 14.61
N ARG A 110 -14.48 6.33 14.33
CA ARG A 110 -13.64 7.49 14.64
C ARG A 110 -13.43 8.44 13.45
N ALA A 111 -13.95 8.10 12.26
CA ALA A 111 -13.79 8.94 11.09
C ALA A 111 -14.40 10.34 11.33
N LEU A 112 -13.62 11.39 11.09
CA LEU A 112 -14.13 12.76 11.07
C LEU A 112 -14.97 12.98 9.80
N ILE A 113 -14.54 12.39 8.67
CA ILE A 113 -15.21 12.57 7.40
C ILE A 113 -15.01 11.38 6.47
N ASN A 114 -16.05 11.02 5.72
CA ASN A 114 -15.96 10.00 4.68
C ASN A 114 -15.21 10.53 3.45
N THR A 115 -14.05 9.93 3.14
CA THR A 115 -13.17 10.33 2.03
C THR A 115 -13.48 9.65 0.70
N ILE A 116 -14.33 8.62 0.66
CA ILE A 116 -14.69 7.91 -0.58
C ILE A 116 -15.24 8.84 -1.69
N PRO A 117 -16.12 9.83 -1.40
CA PRO A 117 -16.56 10.78 -2.41
C PRO A 117 -15.42 11.60 -3.03
N LEU A 118 -14.40 11.99 -2.24
CA LEU A 118 -13.24 12.75 -2.73
C LEU A 118 -12.37 11.91 -3.67
N VAL A 119 -12.18 10.62 -3.34
CA VAL A 119 -11.48 9.68 -4.21
C VAL A 119 -12.19 9.55 -5.56
N LYS A 120 -13.53 9.42 -5.56
CA LYS A 120 -14.32 9.33 -6.80
C LYS A 120 -14.23 10.62 -7.63
N GLN A 121 -14.32 11.78 -6.99
CA GLN A 121 -14.17 13.08 -7.65
C GLN A 121 -12.79 13.23 -8.30
N TRP A 122 -11.72 12.90 -7.59
CA TRP A 122 -10.36 12.97 -8.14
C TRP A 122 -10.13 11.95 -9.25
N ASN A 123 -10.66 10.73 -9.13
CA ASN A 123 -10.57 9.74 -10.20
C ASN A 123 -11.29 10.21 -11.48
N PHE A 124 -12.47 10.82 -11.33
CA PHE A 124 -13.20 11.43 -12.44
C PHE A 124 -12.43 12.62 -13.04
N TYR A 125 -11.82 13.47 -12.21
CA TYR A 125 -10.98 14.56 -12.67
C TYR A 125 -9.83 14.05 -13.56
N LEU A 126 -9.06 13.07 -13.10
CA LEU A 126 -7.97 12.49 -13.89
C LEU A 126 -8.42 11.94 -15.24
N ALA A 127 -9.60 11.33 -15.32
CA ALA A 127 -10.16 10.80 -16.56
C ALA A 127 -10.56 11.89 -17.57
N ASN A 128 -10.76 13.13 -17.13
CA ASN A 128 -11.18 14.26 -17.98
C ASN A 128 -10.06 15.30 -18.22
N HIS A 129 -8.83 15.01 -17.77
CA HIS A 129 -7.68 15.92 -17.89
C HIS A 129 -6.46 15.15 -18.47
N PRO A 130 -6.52 14.76 -19.75
CA PRO A 130 -5.47 13.96 -20.39
C PRO A 130 -4.11 14.66 -20.42
N GLU A 131 -4.07 16.00 -20.35
CA GLU A 131 -2.84 16.79 -20.27
C GLU A 131 -2.00 16.52 -19.01
N LEU A 132 -2.56 15.80 -18.02
CA LEU A 132 -1.83 15.33 -16.84
C LEU A 132 -0.96 14.09 -17.12
N GLU A 133 -0.99 13.51 -18.33
CA GLU A 133 -0.16 12.36 -18.72
C GLU A 133 1.35 12.63 -18.62
N ILE A 134 1.75 13.90 -18.75
CA ILE A 134 3.14 14.32 -18.69
C ILE A 134 3.73 14.18 -17.28
N LEU A 135 2.88 14.01 -16.26
CA LEU A 135 3.32 13.81 -14.89
C LEU A 135 4.04 12.47 -14.73
N SER A 136 4.89 12.39 -13.71
CA SER A 136 5.50 11.11 -13.37
C SER A 136 4.44 10.07 -12.98
N ASN A 137 4.45 8.88 -13.60
CA ASN A 137 3.61 7.71 -13.22
C ASN A 137 3.75 7.24 -11.76
N LYS A 138 4.67 7.83 -11.01
CA LYS A 138 4.80 7.62 -9.56
C LYS A 138 3.99 8.65 -8.75
N PHE A 139 3.35 9.63 -9.38
CA PHE A 139 2.57 10.70 -8.74
C PHE A 139 1.40 10.08 -7.97
N SER A 140 1.25 10.48 -6.71
CA SER A 140 0.40 9.78 -5.75
C SER A 140 -0.33 10.74 -4.82
N VAL A 141 -1.62 10.49 -4.64
CA VAL A 141 -2.54 11.26 -3.80
C VAL A 141 -3.17 10.34 -2.76
N CYS A 142 -3.37 10.88 -1.56
CA CYS A 142 -4.02 10.19 -0.46
C CYS A 142 -5.04 11.10 0.26
N PHE A 143 -6.19 10.54 0.63
CA PHE A 143 -7.19 11.17 1.49
C PHE A 143 -7.34 10.34 2.77
N ASP A 144 -7.09 10.96 3.92
CA ASP A 144 -7.21 10.34 5.23
C ASP A 144 -8.29 11.09 6.01
N GLY A 145 -9.35 10.38 6.41
CA GLY A 145 -10.54 10.95 7.03
C GLY A 145 -10.47 11.02 8.55
N GLY A 146 -9.32 10.71 9.16
CA GLY A 146 -9.19 10.55 10.60
C GLY A 146 -9.68 9.19 11.11
N GLU A 147 -9.77 8.20 10.23
CA GLU A 147 -10.11 6.83 10.61
C GLU A 147 -9.06 6.22 11.55
N THR A 148 -9.41 5.17 12.28
CA THR A 148 -8.46 4.44 13.13
C THR A 148 -7.33 3.82 12.31
N ILE A 149 -7.63 3.43 11.06
CA ILE A 149 -6.66 2.90 10.10
C ILE A 149 -6.21 4.03 9.19
N SER A 150 -5.16 4.73 9.59
CA SER A 150 -4.60 5.82 8.80
C SER A 150 -3.78 5.30 7.60
N VAL A 151 -3.86 6.03 6.49
CA VAL A 151 -3.03 5.86 5.29
C VAL A 151 -2.10 7.06 5.05
N SER A 152 -2.18 8.09 5.90
CA SER A 152 -1.30 9.26 5.89
C SER A 152 0.16 8.93 6.21
N ASP A 153 0.42 7.81 6.89
CA ASP A 153 1.75 7.29 7.20
C ASP A 153 2.36 6.45 6.04
N ARG A 154 1.72 6.45 4.87
CA ARG A 154 2.21 5.85 3.64
C ARG A 154 2.83 6.92 2.74
N PRO A 155 3.90 6.60 2.00
CA PRO A 155 4.51 7.55 1.07
C PRO A 155 3.52 8.00 -0.01
N ASN A 156 3.32 9.31 -0.10
CA ASN A 156 2.53 9.98 -1.14
C ASN A 156 3.18 11.30 -1.52
N ASP A 157 2.84 11.84 -2.70
CA ASP A 157 3.29 13.17 -3.09
C ASP A 157 2.40 14.24 -2.42
N ILE A 158 1.08 14.01 -2.38
CA ILE A 158 0.09 14.91 -1.73
C ILE A 158 -0.82 14.07 -0.82
N CYS A 159 -1.04 14.54 0.41
CA CYS A 159 -2.00 13.92 1.33
C CYS A 159 -2.87 14.99 2.00
N PHE A 160 -4.19 14.73 2.02
CA PHE A 160 -5.17 15.50 2.75
C PHE A 160 -5.56 14.70 3.99
N LYS A 161 -5.20 15.17 5.18
CA LYS A 161 -5.54 14.51 6.46
C LYS A 161 -6.61 15.31 7.18
N ALA A 162 -7.75 14.71 7.47
CA ALA A 162 -8.81 15.36 8.21
C ALA A 162 -8.35 15.68 9.64
N VAL A 163 -8.69 16.88 10.10
CA VAL A 163 -8.42 17.37 11.46
C VAL A 163 -9.63 18.16 11.95
N GLU A 164 -9.93 18.05 13.23
CA GLU A 164 -10.94 18.89 13.88
C GLU A 164 -10.25 20.04 14.62
N ILE A 165 -10.66 21.27 14.33
CA ILE A 165 -10.12 22.47 14.98
C ILE A 165 -11.30 23.35 15.40
N ASN A 166 -11.43 23.56 16.71
CA ASN A 166 -12.51 24.37 17.31
C ASN A 166 -13.91 23.95 16.85
N GLY A 167 -14.18 22.63 16.78
CA GLY A 167 -15.47 22.07 16.39
C GLY A 167 -15.75 22.07 14.88
N ALA A 168 -14.80 22.49 14.04
CA ALA A 168 -14.92 22.46 12.59
C ALA A 168 -13.90 21.51 11.96
N ILE A 169 -14.34 20.75 10.96
CA ILE A 169 -13.51 19.77 10.26
C ILE A 169 -12.84 20.42 9.05
N TYR A 170 -11.53 20.25 8.97
CA TYR A 170 -10.67 20.68 7.86
C TYR A 170 -9.87 19.49 7.35
N PHE A 171 -9.23 19.66 6.20
CA PHE A 171 -8.09 18.85 5.80
C PHE A 171 -6.81 19.65 5.98
N SER A 172 -5.88 19.14 6.78
CA SER A 172 -4.50 19.59 6.79
C SER A 172 -3.78 19.05 5.56
N LEU A 173 -3.10 19.93 4.84
CA LEU A 173 -2.29 19.57 3.67
C LEU A 173 -0.93 19.03 4.11
N TYR A 174 -0.57 17.87 3.56
CA TYR A 174 0.73 17.24 3.72
C TYR A 174 1.37 17.01 2.35
N LEU A 175 2.68 17.28 2.24
CA LEU A 175 3.46 17.08 1.01
C LEU A 175 4.61 16.11 1.23
N GLY A 176 4.91 15.29 0.22
CA GLY A 176 6.04 14.37 0.19
C GLY A 176 7.38 15.09 0.00
N ILE A 177 7.87 15.73 1.07
CA ILE A 177 9.11 16.54 1.06
C ILE A 177 10.38 15.74 1.38
N GLY A 178 10.22 14.62 2.11
CA GLY A 178 11.32 13.79 2.57
C GLY A 178 11.97 12.93 1.49
N ASP A 179 12.80 12.00 1.95
CA ASP A 179 13.48 11.03 1.12
C ASP A 179 12.53 9.94 0.62
N ARG A 180 13.08 9.04 -0.20
CA ARG A 180 12.28 7.98 -0.82
C ARG A 180 11.81 7.01 0.25
N GLY A 181 10.50 6.97 0.48
CA GLY A 181 9.89 6.05 1.44
C GLY A 181 9.36 6.75 2.69
N ASP A 182 9.64 8.05 2.83
CA ASP A 182 9.11 8.86 3.91
C ASP A 182 7.61 9.15 3.72
N SER A 183 6.92 9.29 4.84
CA SER A 183 5.56 9.79 4.87
C SER A 183 5.54 11.29 4.53
N PRO A 184 4.44 11.81 3.94
CA PRO A 184 4.24 13.24 3.78
C PRO A 184 4.32 14.01 5.11
N SER A 185 4.76 15.26 5.05
CA SER A 185 4.82 16.17 6.23
C SER A 185 3.81 17.31 6.09
N ALA A 186 3.24 17.75 7.20
CA ALA A 186 2.31 18.88 7.23
C ALA A 186 3.00 20.16 6.75
N VAL A 187 2.30 20.97 5.95
CA VAL A 187 2.82 22.24 5.40
C VAL A 187 2.08 23.48 5.92
N GLY A 188 1.34 23.33 7.02
CA GLY A 188 0.69 24.46 7.70
C GLY A 188 -0.47 25.10 6.93
N ARG A 189 -1.11 24.36 6.01
CA ARG A 189 -2.32 24.80 5.29
C ARG A 189 -3.52 23.93 5.64
N LEU A 190 -4.65 24.58 5.88
CA LEU A 190 -5.97 24.00 6.14
C LEU A 190 -6.89 24.27 4.97
N ILE A 191 -7.65 23.24 4.59
CA ILE A 191 -8.53 23.23 3.43
C ILE A 191 -9.93 22.82 3.89
N TYR A 192 -10.95 23.60 3.52
CA TYR A 192 -12.33 23.19 3.79
C TYR A 192 -12.71 22.00 2.92
N SER A 193 -13.54 21.09 3.43
CA SER A 193 -13.91 19.87 2.69
C SER A 193 -14.44 20.13 1.27
N LYS A 194 -15.16 21.25 1.07
CA LYS A 194 -15.72 21.63 -0.24
C LYS A 194 -14.66 22.09 -1.26
N GLN A 195 -13.47 22.45 -0.81
CA GLN A 195 -12.39 23.00 -1.63
C GLN A 195 -11.35 21.95 -2.04
N ASN A 196 -11.46 20.71 -1.54
CA ASN A 196 -10.42 19.69 -1.74
C ASN A 196 -10.10 19.44 -3.22
N LEU A 197 -11.12 19.35 -4.07
CA LEU A 197 -10.92 19.06 -5.49
C LEU A 197 -10.22 20.22 -6.21
N GLU A 198 -10.69 21.46 -6.04
CA GLU A 198 -10.08 22.64 -6.66
C GLU A 198 -8.64 22.85 -6.18
N VAL A 199 -8.35 22.62 -4.89
CA VAL A 199 -7.00 22.74 -4.35
C VAL A 199 -6.09 21.64 -4.88
N LEU A 200 -6.55 20.39 -4.95
CA LEU A 200 -5.77 19.30 -5.52
C LEU A 200 -5.52 19.49 -7.02
N ALA A 201 -6.50 20.00 -7.77
CA ALA A 201 -6.34 20.39 -9.16
C ALA A 201 -5.23 21.45 -9.29
N ALA A 202 -5.32 22.55 -8.55
CA ALA A 202 -4.31 23.61 -8.59
C ALA A 202 -2.90 23.13 -8.21
N LEU A 203 -2.77 22.32 -7.14
CA LEU A 203 -1.51 21.67 -6.76
C LEU A 203 -0.92 20.85 -7.92
N THR A 204 -1.76 20.04 -8.55
CA THR A 204 -1.35 19.12 -9.62
C THR A 204 -0.98 19.87 -10.89
N GLU A 205 -1.71 20.92 -11.24
CA GLU A 205 -1.43 21.70 -12.44
C GLU A 205 -0.16 22.56 -12.31
N VAL A 206 0.11 23.16 -11.13
CA VAL A 206 1.39 23.85 -10.91
C VAL A 206 2.57 22.87 -11.04
N TYR A 207 2.38 21.60 -10.62
CA TYR A 207 3.37 20.55 -10.84
C TYR A 207 3.50 20.14 -12.31
N ARG A 208 2.40 20.09 -13.05
CA ARG A 208 2.40 19.88 -14.51
C ARG A 208 3.18 20.99 -15.21
N ASP A 209 2.92 22.25 -14.90
CA ASP A 209 3.56 23.40 -15.54
C ASP A 209 5.09 23.39 -15.31
N TYR A 210 5.54 23.04 -14.10
CA TYR A 210 6.97 22.79 -13.83
C TYR A 210 7.54 21.63 -14.65
N THR A 211 6.77 20.54 -14.77
CA THR A 211 7.19 19.35 -15.51
C THR A 211 7.37 19.65 -16.99
N GLU A 212 6.42 20.35 -17.61
CA GLU A 212 6.48 20.81 -18.99
C GLU A 212 7.69 21.71 -19.24
N GLN A 213 7.92 22.70 -18.37
CA GLN A 213 9.10 23.56 -18.45
C GLN A 213 10.41 22.76 -18.41
N LYS A 214 10.53 21.77 -17.52
CA LYS A 214 11.75 20.95 -17.39
C LYS A 214 11.99 20.06 -18.61
N LEU A 215 10.94 19.45 -19.14
CA LEU A 215 11.04 18.60 -20.33
C LEU A 215 11.41 19.42 -21.57
N ASN A 216 10.92 20.65 -21.69
CA ASN A 216 11.23 21.54 -22.83
C ASN A 216 12.63 22.18 -22.74
N GLN A 217 13.17 22.40 -21.53
CA GLN A 217 14.44 23.12 -21.35
C GLN A 217 15.70 22.26 -21.48
N THR A 218 15.62 20.92 -21.43
CA THR A 218 16.83 20.09 -21.28
C THR A 218 16.86 18.86 -22.17
N ASN A 219 17.87 18.79 -23.06
CA ASN A 219 18.26 17.56 -23.78
C ASN A 219 18.68 16.39 -22.85
N SER A 220 18.74 16.61 -21.53
CA SER A 220 19.18 15.65 -20.50
C SER A 220 18.05 15.11 -19.62
N CYS A 221 16.82 15.64 -19.69
CA CYS A 221 15.72 15.11 -18.86
C CYS A 221 15.11 13.88 -19.53
N THR A 222 15.55 12.70 -19.11
CA THR A 222 15.10 11.42 -19.68
C THR A 222 13.75 10.94 -19.11
N ARG A 223 13.18 11.68 -18.13
CA ARG A 223 11.89 11.36 -17.51
C ARG A 223 11.22 12.60 -16.92
N PRO A 224 9.90 12.58 -16.70
CA PRO A 224 9.23 13.58 -15.88
C PRO A 224 9.84 13.68 -14.46
N PRO A 225 10.07 14.89 -13.93
CA PRO A 225 10.52 15.10 -12.56
C PRO A 225 9.45 14.63 -11.56
N ARG A 226 9.85 14.26 -10.34
CA ARG A 226 8.96 13.95 -9.21
C ARG A 226 8.51 15.25 -8.51
N LEU A 227 7.35 15.25 -7.85
CA LEU A 227 6.91 16.42 -7.06
C LEU A 227 7.96 16.81 -6.00
N ARG A 228 8.61 15.83 -5.34
CA ARG A 228 9.72 16.12 -4.41
C ARG A 228 10.86 16.92 -5.05
N GLU A 229 11.14 16.70 -6.34
CA GLU A 229 12.22 17.38 -7.07
C GLU A 229 11.82 18.83 -7.36
N LEU A 230 10.54 19.08 -7.66
CA LEU A 230 9.97 20.44 -7.69
C LEU A 230 10.11 21.12 -6.32
N ILE A 231 9.67 20.46 -5.25
CA ILE A 231 9.70 21.05 -3.90
C ILE A 231 11.13 21.33 -3.45
N ARG A 232 12.11 20.46 -3.77
CA ARG A 232 13.53 20.72 -3.50
C ARG A 232 14.07 21.92 -4.29
N ALA A 233 13.57 22.16 -5.50
CA ALA A 233 14.01 23.26 -6.35
C ALA A 233 13.37 24.60 -5.96
N TRP A 234 12.08 24.62 -5.63
CA TRP A 234 11.33 25.86 -5.37
C TRP A 234 11.13 26.16 -3.88
N GLY A 235 11.18 25.15 -3.03
CA GLY A 235 10.69 25.24 -1.65
C GLY A 235 9.17 25.14 -1.56
N VAL A 236 8.69 24.74 -0.38
CA VAL A 236 7.25 24.54 -0.11
C VAL A 236 6.47 25.84 -0.25
N GLU A 237 6.95 26.94 0.35
CA GLU A 237 6.21 28.21 0.35
C GLU A 237 6.06 28.82 -1.05
N HIS A 238 7.09 28.75 -1.90
CA HIS A 238 6.97 29.23 -3.28
C HIS A 238 5.99 28.37 -4.08
N TYR A 239 6.04 27.04 -3.94
CA TYR A 239 5.07 26.16 -4.58
C TYR A 239 3.64 26.48 -4.14
N LEU A 240 3.39 26.66 -2.84
CA LEU A 240 2.07 27.04 -2.31
C LEU A 240 1.63 28.43 -2.77
N LEU A 241 2.53 29.40 -2.92
CA LEU A 241 2.21 30.73 -3.45
C LEU A 241 1.67 30.64 -4.89
N LEU A 242 2.30 29.86 -5.77
CA LEU A 242 1.83 29.65 -7.14
C LEU A 242 0.47 28.95 -7.17
N VAL A 243 0.24 28.01 -6.25
CA VAL A 243 -1.05 27.33 -6.09
C VAL A 243 -2.13 28.31 -5.64
N GLU A 244 -1.87 29.15 -4.64
CA GLU A 244 -2.79 30.18 -4.15
C GLU A 244 -3.09 31.24 -5.24
N GLN A 245 -2.10 31.62 -6.05
CA GLN A 245 -2.29 32.48 -7.22
C GLN A 245 -3.24 31.83 -8.23
N LYS A 246 -3.09 30.52 -8.47
CA LYS A 246 -3.95 29.78 -9.39
C LYS A 246 -5.38 29.63 -8.87
N LEU A 247 -5.54 29.43 -7.57
CA LEU A 247 -6.85 29.38 -6.90
C LEU A 247 -7.55 30.75 -6.85
N GLY A 248 -6.80 31.84 -6.89
CA GLY A 248 -7.32 33.19 -6.68
C GLY A 248 -7.63 33.53 -5.22
N TYR A 249 -7.23 32.67 -4.27
CA TYR A 249 -7.38 32.90 -2.83
C TYR A 249 -6.27 32.20 -2.03
N ALA A 250 -5.96 32.75 -0.85
CA ALA A 250 -4.99 32.17 0.06
C ALA A 250 -5.59 31.00 0.86
N LEU A 251 -4.82 29.92 1.03
CA LEU A 251 -5.22 28.82 1.90
C LEU A 251 -5.09 29.23 3.37
N ARG A 252 -5.98 28.71 4.22
CA ARG A 252 -5.97 29.04 5.64
C ARG A 252 -4.68 28.51 6.27
N ARG A 253 -3.95 29.36 6.98
CA ARG A 253 -2.73 28.96 7.70
C ARG A 253 -3.05 28.36 9.06
N SER A 254 -2.24 27.41 9.50
CA SER A 254 -2.27 26.83 10.85
C SER A 254 -0.85 26.60 11.34
N SER A 255 -0.62 26.70 12.66
CA SER A 255 0.68 26.31 13.23
C SER A 255 0.87 24.79 13.09
N LEU A 256 2.11 24.36 12.85
CA LEU A 256 2.44 22.94 12.73
C LEU A 256 2.22 22.20 14.06
N GLU A 257 2.40 22.88 15.20
CA GLU A 257 2.16 22.32 16.53
C GLU A 257 0.71 21.85 16.72
N LEU A 258 -0.27 22.65 16.27
CA LEU A 258 -1.69 22.27 16.31
C LEU A 258 -1.99 21.05 15.41
N LEU A 259 -1.22 20.85 14.35
CA LEU A 259 -1.35 19.74 13.40
C LEU A 259 -0.58 18.48 13.83
N SER A 260 0.29 18.61 14.84
CA SER A 260 1.16 17.55 15.35
C SER A 260 0.54 16.79 16.53
N GLN A 261 -0.56 17.30 17.11
CA GLN A 261 -1.15 16.80 18.36
C GLN A 261 -1.85 15.44 18.28
N GLU A 262 -1.90 14.77 17.12
CA GLU A 262 -2.40 13.40 17.03
C GLU A 262 -1.42 12.49 16.28
N SER A 263 -0.43 12.02 17.03
CA SER A 263 0.21 10.72 16.78
C SER A 263 -0.28 9.75 17.86
N GLY A 264 -1.61 9.55 17.91
CA GLY A 264 -2.20 8.46 18.67
C GLY A 264 -1.56 7.16 18.20
N THR A 265 -0.96 6.45 19.15
CA THR A 265 -0.43 5.08 19.05
C THR A 265 -0.93 4.35 17.82
N ARG A 266 -0.02 3.96 16.91
CA ARG A 266 -0.32 3.04 15.80
C ARG A 266 -1.08 1.86 16.40
N VAL A 267 -2.41 1.83 16.26
CA VAL A 267 -3.19 0.68 16.73
C VAL A 267 -2.97 -0.40 15.69
N ALA A 268 -1.89 -1.14 15.92
CA ALA A 268 -1.29 -2.00 14.93
C ALA A 268 -2.33 -3.07 14.56
N TYR A 269 -2.64 -3.17 13.27
CA TYR A 269 -3.45 -4.25 12.68
C TYR A 269 -4.97 -4.20 12.85
N LYS A 270 -5.59 -3.05 13.13
CA LYS A 270 -7.07 -2.92 13.01
C LYS A 270 -7.64 -3.23 11.61
N HIS A 271 -6.80 -3.29 10.58
CA HIS A 271 -7.20 -3.76 9.25
C HIS A 271 -7.36 -5.30 9.16
N LEU A 272 -7.19 -6.02 10.26
CA LEU A 272 -7.35 -7.47 10.41
C LEU A 272 -8.28 -7.77 11.59
N GLY A 273 -8.96 -8.92 11.52
CA GLY A 273 -9.89 -9.34 12.56
C GLY A 273 -11.27 -8.72 12.41
N ILE A 274 -12.10 -8.89 13.45
CA ILE A 274 -13.51 -8.49 13.47
C ILE A 274 -13.63 -7.17 14.23
N HIS A 275 -14.31 -6.19 13.64
CA HIS A 275 -14.50 -4.87 14.24
C HIS A 275 -15.90 -4.34 13.96
N ALA A 276 -16.46 -3.58 14.90
CA ALA A 276 -17.69 -2.84 14.69
C ALA A 276 -17.50 -1.66 13.70
N GLN A 277 -18.55 -1.35 12.96
CA GLN A 277 -18.64 -0.15 12.13
C GLN A 277 -19.34 1.00 12.88
N SER A 278 -19.35 2.18 12.28
CA SER A 278 -20.12 3.34 12.75
C SER A 278 -21.63 3.12 12.61
N GLN A 279 -22.05 2.30 11.65
CA GLN A 279 -23.44 1.86 11.49
C GLN A 279 -23.78 0.81 12.54
N SER A 280 -24.82 1.06 13.33
CA SER A 280 -25.27 0.16 14.41
C SER A 280 -25.64 -1.23 13.86
N GLY A 281 -25.12 -2.28 14.50
CA GLY A 281 -25.37 -3.68 14.13
C GLY A 281 -24.58 -4.18 12.93
N LEU A 282 -23.67 -3.36 12.39
CA LEU A 282 -22.75 -3.76 11.30
C LEU A 282 -21.31 -3.88 11.78
N ALA A 283 -20.60 -4.83 11.17
CA ALA A 283 -19.20 -5.12 11.40
C ALA A 283 -18.42 -5.20 10.07
N TYR A 284 -17.10 -5.12 10.17
CA TYR A 284 -16.19 -5.53 9.10
C TYR A 284 -15.25 -6.63 9.58
N ILE A 285 -14.79 -7.46 8.63
CA ILE A 285 -13.78 -8.48 8.85
C ILE A 285 -12.58 -8.19 7.95
N GLY A 286 -11.43 -7.95 8.56
CA GLY A 286 -10.14 -7.92 7.87
C GLY A 286 -9.52 -9.32 7.80
N VAL A 287 -9.22 -9.80 6.60
CA VAL A 287 -8.67 -11.14 6.36
C VAL A 287 -7.18 -11.07 6.07
N VAL A 288 -6.44 -12.07 6.58
CA VAL A 288 -5.00 -12.23 6.38
C VAL A 288 -4.76 -12.89 5.04
N ILE A 289 -4.12 -12.16 4.12
CA ILE A 289 -3.72 -12.67 2.83
C ILE A 289 -2.22 -12.94 2.85
N PRO A 290 -1.78 -14.21 2.83
CA PRO A 290 -0.36 -14.57 2.86
C PRO A 290 0.44 -13.85 1.77
N LEU A 291 1.31 -12.91 2.20
CA LEU A 291 2.17 -12.11 1.32
C LEU A 291 1.41 -11.32 0.24
N GLY A 292 0.12 -11.05 0.47
CA GLY A 292 -0.76 -10.42 -0.51
C GLY A 292 -1.08 -11.27 -1.73
N ARG A 293 -0.88 -12.59 -1.70
CA ARG A 293 -1.13 -13.49 -2.84
C ARG A 293 -2.36 -14.35 -2.61
N LEU A 294 -3.20 -14.42 -3.62
CA LEU A 294 -4.44 -15.20 -3.67
C LEU A 294 -4.46 -16.05 -4.92
N THR A 295 -5.03 -17.24 -4.84
CA THR A 295 -5.45 -17.93 -6.05
C THR A 295 -6.67 -17.23 -6.66
N ALA A 296 -6.91 -17.41 -7.97
CA ALA A 296 -8.13 -16.92 -8.61
C ALA A 296 -9.41 -17.40 -7.89
N LEU A 297 -9.43 -18.66 -7.43
CA LEU A 297 -10.54 -19.24 -6.68
C LEU A 297 -10.76 -18.54 -5.33
N GLN A 298 -9.69 -18.28 -4.57
CA GLN A 298 -9.78 -17.58 -3.29
C GLN A 298 -10.28 -16.15 -3.48
N PHE A 299 -9.78 -15.45 -4.51
CA PHE A 299 -10.20 -14.07 -4.78
C PHE A 299 -11.67 -13.98 -5.19
N GLN A 300 -12.12 -14.88 -6.08
CA GLN A 300 -13.53 -14.98 -6.45
C GLN A 300 -14.40 -15.33 -5.24
N GLY A 301 -14.01 -16.34 -4.45
CA GLY A 301 -14.76 -16.76 -3.27
C GLY A 301 -14.91 -15.64 -2.23
N LEU A 302 -13.88 -14.81 -2.00
CA LEU A 302 -14.03 -13.63 -1.15
C LEU A 302 -15.02 -12.62 -1.73
N GLY A 303 -15.02 -12.42 -3.06
CA GLY A 303 -16.00 -11.58 -3.74
C GLY A 303 -17.44 -12.08 -3.55
N ASP A 304 -17.65 -13.39 -3.72
CA ASP A 304 -18.95 -14.04 -3.51
C ASP A 304 -19.44 -13.87 -2.07
N LEU A 305 -18.55 -14.07 -1.10
CA LEU A 305 -18.85 -13.85 0.33
C LEU A 305 -19.20 -12.38 0.62
N ALA A 306 -18.52 -11.43 -0.01
CA ALA A 306 -18.86 -10.01 0.14
C ALA A 306 -20.23 -9.67 -0.45
N SER A 307 -20.63 -10.34 -1.53
CA SER A 307 -21.97 -10.23 -2.12
C SER A 307 -23.06 -10.83 -1.23
N GLN A 308 -22.77 -11.98 -0.63
CA GLN A 308 -23.74 -12.73 0.19
C GLN A 308 -23.94 -12.14 1.58
N TYR A 309 -22.87 -11.69 2.23
CA TYR A 309 -22.88 -11.31 3.65
C TYR A 309 -22.66 -9.83 3.93
N GLY A 310 -22.20 -9.05 2.95
CA GLY A 310 -21.76 -7.68 3.15
C GLY A 310 -22.24 -6.71 2.08
N GLY A 311 -21.48 -5.63 1.89
CA GLY A 311 -21.82 -4.54 0.95
C GLY A 311 -21.60 -4.85 -0.54
N GLY A 312 -21.30 -6.10 -0.93
CA GLY A 312 -21.04 -6.49 -2.32
C GLY A 312 -19.69 -6.05 -2.90
N ALA A 313 -18.79 -5.52 -2.07
CA ALA A 313 -17.46 -5.12 -2.47
C ALA A 313 -16.41 -5.49 -1.42
N LEU A 314 -15.21 -5.79 -1.90
CA LEU A 314 -14.01 -5.94 -1.11
C LEU A 314 -13.28 -4.60 -1.02
N ARG A 315 -12.60 -4.38 0.10
CA ARG A 315 -11.67 -3.25 0.28
C ARG A 315 -10.25 -3.75 0.44
N LEU A 316 -9.44 -3.60 -0.59
CA LEU A 316 -8.03 -3.94 -0.55
C LEU A 316 -7.26 -2.93 0.30
N THR A 317 -6.23 -3.39 0.99
CA THR A 317 -5.46 -2.54 1.90
C THR A 317 -4.02 -2.31 1.42
N PRO A 318 -3.38 -1.18 1.80
CA PRO A 318 -1.95 -0.99 1.62
C PRO A 318 -1.06 -1.97 2.40
N TRP A 319 -1.63 -2.77 3.31
CA TRP A 319 -0.95 -3.87 4.00
C TRP A 319 -1.14 -5.21 3.30
N GLN A 320 -1.60 -5.18 2.04
CA GLN A 320 -1.79 -6.35 1.19
C GLN A 320 -2.84 -7.35 1.70
N ASN A 321 -3.74 -6.90 2.57
CA ASN A 321 -4.89 -7.63 3.10
C ASN A 321 -6.21 -7.14 2.49
N ILE A 322 -7.32 -7.80 2.81
CA ILE A 322 -8.67 -7.49 2.31
C ILE A 322 -9.64 -7.28 3.48
N LEU A 323 -10.58 -6.35 3.34
CA LEU A 323 -11.75 -6.23 4.23
C LEU A 323 -13.01 -6.66 3.48
N ILE A 324 -13.88 -7.39 4.19
CA ILE A 324 -15.30 -7.54 3.88
C ILE A 324 -16.04 -6.62 4.86
N THR A 325 -16.89 -5.72 4.35
CA THR A 325 -17.57 -4.69 5.15
C THR A 325 -19.09 -4.85 5.08
N ASP A 326 -19.77 -4.12 5.95
CA ASP A 326 -21.22 -4.02 6.01
C ASP A 326 -21.89 -5.37 6.35
N ILE A 327 -21.23 -6.15 7.20
CA ILE A 327 -21.68 -7.47 7.64
C ILE A 327 -22.60 -7.29 8.84
N VAL A 328 -23.78 -7.90 8.82
CA VAL A 328 -24.64 -7.94 10.01
C VAL A 328 -23.94 -8.72 11.12
N GLU A 329 -23.85 -8.17 12.33
CA GLU A 329 -23.09 -8.76 13.45
C GLU A 329 -23.45 -10.24 13.72
N ALA A 330 -24.74 -10.60 13.60
CA ALA A 330 -25.22 -11.97 13.79
C ALA A 330 -24.66 -12.98 12.75
N GLN A 331 -24.17 -12.52 11.61
CA GLN A 331 -23.61 -13.36 10.54
C GLN A 331 -22.08 -13.50 10.59
N VAL A 332 -21.40 -12.72 11.45
CA VAL A 332 -19.94 -12.66 11.51
C VAL A 332 -19.30 -14.03 11.78
N GLU A 333 -19.89 -14.84 12.68
CA GLU A 333 -19.37 -16.16 13.00
C GLU A 333 -19.47 -17.11 11.79
N GLN A 334 -20.61 -17.11 11.11
CA GLN A 334 -20.83 -17.93 9.93
C GLN A 334 -19.88 -17.53 8.79
N LEU A 335 -19.79 -16.24 8.49
CA LEU A 335 -18.86 -15.73 7.49
C LEU A 335 -17.41 -16.09 7.82
N THR A 336 -17.01 -16.01 9.10
CA THR A 336 -15.66 -16.43 9.55
C THR A 336 -15.39 -17.90 9.23
N ARG A 337 -16.38 -18.80 9.40
CA ARG A 337 -16.25 -20.21 9.02
C ARG A 337 -16.07 -20.39 7.52
N GLU A 338 -16.81 -19.64 6.70
CA GLU A 338 -16.73 -19.74 5.23
C GLU A 338 -15.41 -19.17 4.69
N ILE A 339 -14.92 -18.06 5.23
CA ILE A 339 -13.58 -17.53 4.94
C ILE A 339 -12.51 -18.58 5.26
N LYS A 340 -12.63 -19.28 6.40
CA LYS A 340 -11.73 -20.39 6.76
C LYS A 340 -11.83 -21.55 5.77
N GLY A 341 -13.02 -21.82 5.22
CA GLY A 341 -13.23 -22.80 4.15
C GLY A 341 -12.43 -22.52 2.87
N LEU A 342 -12.10 -21.24 2.61
CA LEU A 342 -11.20 -20.83 1.52
C LEU A 342 -9.71 -20.95 1.89
N GLY A 343 -9.39 -21.46 3.08
CA GLY A 343 -8.02 -21.51 3.61
C GLY A 343 -7.47 -20.15 4.04
N ILE A 344 -8.35 -19.19 4.34
CA ILE A 344 -7.98 -17.82 4.71
C ILE A 344 -8.25 -17.59 6.19
N SER A 345 -7.32 -16.92 6.88
CA SER A 345 -7.43 -16.61 8.30
C SER A 345 -7.98 -15.21 8.53
N VAL A 346 -8.74 -15.03 9.61
CA VAL A 346 -9.14 -13.70 10.14
C VAL A 346 -8.31 -13.31 11.38
N SER A 347 -7.43 -14.20 11.86
CA SER A 347 -6.70 -14.00 13.11
C SER A 347 -5.58 -12.97 12.95
N THR A 348 -5.60 -11.93 13.77
CA THR A 348 -4.52 -10.92 13.88
C THR A 348 -3.20 -11.53 14.33
N ASN A 349 -3.23 -12.72 14.94
CA ASN A 349 -2.05 -13.40 15.48
C ASN A 349 -1.54 -14.50 14.54
N HIS A 350 -2.12 -14.63 13.35
CA HIS A 350 -1.61 -15.52 12.32
C HIS A 350 -0.19 -15.07 11.92
N PRO A 351 0.79 -15.96 11.70
CA PRO A 351 2.15 -15.53 11.34
C PRO A 351 2.19 -14.60 10.11
N TYR A 352 1.39 -14.88 9.08
CA TYR A 352 1.25 -13.96 7.92
C TYR A 352 0.57 -12.62 8.20
N ALA A 353 -0.06 -12.39 9.36
CA ALA A 353 -0.79 -11.14 9.64
C ALA A 353 0.07 -9.89 9.49
N ALA A 354 1.38 -10.03 9.74
CA ALA A 354 2.33 -8.93 9.76
C ALA A 354 3.66 -9.26 9.04
N ILE A 355 3.67 -10.30 8.19
CA ILE A 355 4.84 -10.58 7.34
C ILE A 355 4.72 -9.80 6.03
N ALA A 356 5.73 -9.00 5.73
CA ALA A 356 5.88 -8.31 4.44
C ALA A 356 7.11 -8.84 3.71
N ALA A 357 6.98 -9.20 2.44
CA ALA A 357 8.10 -9.70 1.63
C ALA A 357 8.15 -9.02 0.26
N CYS A 358 9.33 -8.61 -0.19
CA CYS A 358 9.49 -8.10 -1.56
C CYS A 358 9.46 -9.26 -2.57
N SER A 359 9.56 -8.97 -3.87
CA SER A 359 9.47 -10.00 -4.92
C SER A 359 10.60 -11.05 -4.88
N GLY A 360 11.72 -10.78 -4.23
CA GLY A 360 12.89 -11.66 -4.22
C GLY A 360 13.57 -11.75 -5.59
N TYR A 361 14.65 -12.54 -5.71
CA TYR A 361 15.38 -12.62 -6.98
C TYR A 361 14.53 -13.20 -8.11
N LYS A 362 13.54 -14.04 -7.80
CA LYS A 362 12.59 -14.59 -8.80
C LYS A 362 11.80 -13.52 -9.53
N GLY A 363 11.58 -12.35 -8.93
CA GLY A 363 10.86 -11.23 -9.55
C GLY A 363 11.70 -9.96 -9.73
N CYS A 364 12.88 -9.86 -9.11
CA CYS A 364 13.68 -8.63 -9.05
C CYS A 364 15.18 -8.91 -9.25
N LYS A 365 15.78 -8.34 -10.30
CA LYS A 365 17.22 -8.48 -10.60
C LYS A 365 18.15 -7.92 -9.51
N ALA A 366 17.65 -7.05 -8.64
CA ALA A 366 18.47 -6.45 -7.58
C ALA A 366 18.47 -7.24 -6.27
N ALA A 367 17.69 -8.32 -6.17
CA ALA A 367 17.56 -9.10 -4.95
C ALA A 367 18.54 -10.28 -4.93
N PHE A 368 19.00 -10.65 -3.74
CA PHE A 368 19.94 -11.75 -3.50
C PHE A 368 19.26 -13.05 -3.03
N THR A 369 18.06 -12.97 -2.46
CA THR A 369 17.35 -14.10 -1.85
C THR A 369 15.92 -14.28 -2.38
N ASP A 370 15.35 -15.49 -2.24
CA ASP A 370 13.95 -15.78 -2.56
C ASP A 370 13.04 -15.41 -1.38
N THR A 371 12.88 -14.10 -1.16
CA THR A 371 12.12 -13.57 -0.02
C THR A 371 10.70 -14.10 0.10
N GLN A 372 10.03 -14.41 -1.02
CA GLN A 372 8.68 -14.94 -1.01
C GLN A 372 8.66 -16.38 -0.50
N ALA A 373 9.55 -17.23 -0.99
CA ALA A 373 9.63 -18.62 -0.52
C ALA A 373 10.09 -18.69 0.94
N ASP A 374 11.08 -17.88 1.33
CA ASP A 374 11.59 -17.89 2.69
C ASP A 374 10.58 -17.38 3.70
N ALA A 375 9.84 -16.32 3.38
CA ALA A 375 8.73 -15.84 4.21
C ALA A 375 7.66 -16.92 4.41
N LYS A 376 7.35 -17.72 3.37
CA LYS A 376 6.42 -18.85 3.48
C LYS A 376 6.96 -19.95 4.41
N LYS A 377 8.25 -20.29 4.29
CA LYS A 377 8.90 -21.29 5.18
C LYS A 377 8.86 -20.84 6.64
N VAL A 378 9.16 -19.56 6.91
CA VAL A 378 9.09 -19.01 8.26
C VAL A 378 7.67 -19.07 8.82
N ALA A 379 6.68 -18.58 8.08
CA ALA A 379 5.29 -18.63 8.54
C ALA A 379 4.83 -20.06 8.85
N ALA A 380 5.06 -21.01 7.93
CA ALA A 380 4.71 -22.41 8.13
C ALA A 380 5.44 -23.04 9.33
N HIS A 381 6.71 -22.69 9.56
CA HIS A 381 7.44 -23.17 10.72
C HIS A 381 6.86 -22.60 12.03
N LEU A 382 6.54 -21.30 12.06
CA LEU A 382 5.95 -20.63 13.23
C LEU A 382 4.59 -21.22 13.58
N GLU A 383 3.71 -21.46 12.60
CA GLU A 383 2.39 -22.09 12.82
C GLU A 383 2.48 -23.43 13.56
N ASN A 384 3.55 -24.19 13.35
CA ASN A 384 3.76 -25.49 13.96
C ASN A 384 4.44 -25.44 15.33
N CYS A 385 5.14 -24.35 15.67
CA CYS A 385 6.07 -24.35 16.80
C CYS A 385 5.85 -23.24 17.83
N ILE A 386 4.98 -22.26 17.55
CA ILE A 386 4.64 -21.17 18.48
C ILE A 386 3.21 -20.67 18.27
N LYS A 387 2.52 -20.34 19.37
CA LYS A 387 1.25 -19.61 19.33
C LYS A 387 1.51 -18.14 19.62
N LEU A 388 1.43 -17.31 18.60
CA LEU A 388 1.54 -15.86 18.78
C LEU A 388 0.28 -15.32 19.46
N ASP A 389 0.49 -14.37 20.35
CA ASP A 389 -0.56 -13.66 21.10
C ASP A 389 -0.61 -12.17 20.75
N LEU A 390 0.47 -11.64 20.17
CA LEU A 390 0.54 -10.36 19.51
C LEU A 390 1.07 -10.52 18.07
N PRO A 391 0.63 -9.68 17.12
CA PRO A 391 1.22 -9.62 15.78
C PRO A 391 2.67 -9.13 15.82
N ILE A 392 3.55 -9.78 15.07
CA ILE A 392 4.97 -9.43 14.96
C ILE A 392 5.29 -9.02 13.53
N ASN A 393 5.74 -7.78 13.33
CA ASN A 393 6.12 -7.31 11.99
C ASN A 393 7.47 -7.92 11.57
N ILE A 394 7.43 -8.83 10.60
CA ILE A 394 8.63 -9.44 10.02
C ILE A 394 8.74 -9.03 8.56
N HIS A 395 9.80 -8.31 8.21
CA HIS A 395 10.02 -7.80 6.87
C HIS A 395 11.16 -8.54 6.16
N PHE A 396 10.86 -9.17 5.03
CA PHE A 396 11.84 -9.77 4.13
C PHE A 396 12.13 -8.83 2.96
N SER A 397 13.35 -8.30 2.91
CA SER A 397 13.84 -7.48 1.80
C SER A 397 14.99 -8.18 1.11
N GLY A 398 14.86 -8.50 -0.18
CA GLY A 398 15.92 -9.19 -0.92
C GLY A 398 17.17 -8.35 -1.19
N CYS A 399 17.13 -7.04 -0.90
CA CYS A 399 18.27 -6.12 -0.94
C CYS A 399 18.02 -4.89 -0.05
N ASP A 400 18.96 -3.95 -0.04
CA ASP A 400 18.93 -2.71 0.76
C ASP A 400 17.81 -1.71 0.36
N LYS A 401 17.16 -1.89 -0.79
CA LYS A 401 16.12 -0.98 -1.30
C LYS A 401 14.84 -0.99 -0.47
N SER A 402 14.62 -2.00 0.39
CA SER A 402 13.50 -2.06 1.33
C SER A 402 12.11 -1.93 0.68
N CYS A 403 11.90 -2.58 -0.47
CA CYS A 403 10.74 -2.31 -1.32
C CYS A 403 9.38 -2.71 -0.70
N ALA A 404 9.34 -3.73 0.17
CA ALA A 404 8.08 -4.19 0.76
C ALA A 404 7.65 -3.31 1.94
N GLN A 405 8.59 -2.83 2.75
CA GLN A 405 8.33 -1.89 3.84
C GLN A 405 9.48 -0.89 3.99
N HIS A 406 9.18 0.41 3.97
CA HIS A 406 10.18 1.47 4.10
C HIS A 406 10.46 1.89 5.54
N HIS A 407 9.57 1.55 6.46
CA HIS A 407 9.70 1.86 7.89
C HIS A 407 10.29 0.66 8.66
N PRO A 408 11.03 0.88 9.76
CA PRO A 408 11.56 -0.21 10.58
C PRO A 408 10.48 -1.21 11.00
N SER A 409 10.74 -2.49 10.80
CA SER A 409 9.92 -3.61 11.28
C SER A 409 10.40 -4.08 12.65
N ASP A 410 9.67 -5.00 13.28
CA ASP A 410 10.11 -5.58 14.56
C ASP A 410 11.31 -6.49 14.33
N ILE A 411 11.28 -7.22 13.22
CA ILE A 411 12.38 -8.00 12.68
C ILE A 411 12.53 -7.67 11.19
N ALA A 412 13.73 -7.33 10.73
CA ALA A 412 14.04 -7.16 9.31
C ALA A 412 15.09 -8.17 8.86
N LEU A 413 14.83 -8.80 7.71
CA LEU A 413 15.70 -9.76 7.05
C LEU A 413 16.12 -9.18 5.71
N VAL A 414 17.38 -8.74 5.61
CA VAL A 414 17.92 -8.10 4.41
C VAL A 414 18.84 -9.07 3.67
N GLY A 415 18.41 -9.51 2.50
CA GLY A 415 19.10 -10.48 1.66
C GLY A 415 20.47 -9.98 1.22
N ILE A 416 21.45 -10.86 1.33
CA ILE A 416 22.83 -10.68 0.91
C ILE A 416 23.31 -11.94 0.19
N GLN A 417 24.42 -11.82 -0.54
CA GLN A 417 25.13 -12.99 -1.06
C GLN A 417 25.89 -13.67 0.08
N GLY A 418 25.60 -14.95 0.34
CA GLY A 418 26.29 -15.74 1.35
C GLY A 418 27.76 -15.99 1.00
N LYS A 419 28.63 -16.08 2.02
CA LYS A 419 30.06 -16.30 1.80
C LYS A 419 30.40 -17.75 1.47
N GLU A 420 29.57 -18.69 1.93
CA GLU A 420 29.79 -20.11 1.70
C GLU A 420 29.18 -20.58 0.39
N LYS A 421 29.94 -21.36 -0.40
CA LYS A 421 29.46 -21.95 -1.66
C LYS A 421 28.22 -22.84 -1.48
N LYS A 422 28.02 -23.42 -0.29
CA LYS A 422 26.89 -24.30 0.03
C LYS A 422 25.63 -23.55 0.48
N SER A 423 25.76 -22.28 0.85
CA SER A 423 24.66 -21.41 1.32
C SER A 423 24.72 -20.06 0.60
N PRO A 424 24.44 -20.02 -0.72
CA PRO A 424 24.59 -18.80 -1.51
C PRO A 424 23.61 -17.69 -1.10
N GLU A 425 22.51 -18.06 -0.43
CA GLU A 425 21.46 -17.16 0.03
C GLU A 425 21.57 -16.96 1.55
N ALA A 426 21.77 -15.71 1.98
CA ALA A 426 21.85 -15.36 3.39
C ALA A 426 21.15 -14.02 3.67
N TYR A 427 20.87 -13.76 4.94
CA TYR A 427 20.26 -12.53 5.42
C TYR A 427 21.13 -11.86 6.49
N ARG A 428 21.21 -10.53 6.45
CA ARG A 428 21.45 -9.71 7.64
C ARG A 428 20.14 -9.63 8.43
N VAL A 429 20.22 -9.82 9.73
CA VAL A 429 19.05 -9.83 10.62
C VAL A 429 19.10 -8.61 11.51
N TYR A 430 18.02 -7.84 11.52
CA TYR A 430 17.86 -6.67 12.36
C TYR A 430 16.63 -6.81 13.25
N VAL A 431 16.65 -6.14 14.40
CA VAL A 431 15.55 -6.11 15.35
C VAL A 431 15.34 -4.70 15.89
N GLY A 432 14.09 -4.39 16.25
CA GLY A 432 13.73 -3.17 16.98
C GLY A 432 14.19 -1.89 16.29
N ASP A 433 14.57 -0.90 17.11
CA ASP A 433 15.03 0.40 16.63
C ASP A 433 16.56 0.45 16.58
N GLY A 434 17.11 1.25 15.66
CA GLY A 434 18.56 1.42 15.52
C GLY A 434 18.93 2.52 14.52
N ASN A 435 20.23 2.65 14.24
CA ASN A 435 20.77 3.72 13.38
C ASN A 435 20.54 3.49 11.88
N THR A 436 19.87 2.41 11.50
CA THR A 436 19.56 2.08 10.11
C THR A 436 18.06 2.03 9.90
N ASN A 437 17.60 2.15 8.65
CA ASN A 437 16.17 1.98 8.30
C ASN A 437 15.64 0.56 8.59
N PHE A 438 16.51 -0.39 8.94
CA PHE A 438 16.15 -1.77 9.25
C PHE A 438 16.17 -2.09 10.76
N GLY A 439 16.63 -1.17 11.62
CA GLY A 439 16.76 -1.38 13.07
C GLY A 439 18.19 -1.64 13.53
N LYS A 440 18.35 -2.26 14.71
CA LYS A 440 19.63 -2.70 15.27
C LYS A 440 20.03 -4.03 14.64
N GLU A 441 21.24 -4.10 14.09
CA GLU A 441 21.75 -5.35 13.53
C GLU A 441 22.03 -6.36 14.64
N LEU A 442 21.46 -7.56 14.51
CA LEU A 442 21.63 -8.68 15.42
C LEU A 442 22.55 -9.75 14.83
N TYR A 443 22.41 -10.05 13.53
CA TYR A 443 23.29 -10.96 12.81
C TYR A 443 23.76 -10.34 11.50
N THR A 444 25.07 -10.34 11.27
CA THR A 444 25.70 -9.87 10.02
C THR A 444 25.49 -10.84 8.85
N GLU A 445 25.27 -12.13 9.15
CA GLU A 445 25.01 -13.17 8.16
C GLU A 445 24.31 -14.36 8.83
N CYS A 446 23.19 -14.78 8.26
CA CYS A 446 22.49 -16.00 8.63
C CYS A 446 21.99 -16.68 7.34
N ALA A 447 22.30 -17.97 7.15
CA ALA A 447 21.89 -18.69 5.95
C ALA A 447 20.36 -18.76 5.87
N ALA A 448 19.80 -18.61 4.66
CA ALA A 448 18.35 -18.57 4.46
C ALA A 448 17.61 -19.80 5.04
N GLN A 449 18.26 -20.97 5.01
CA GLN A 449 17.73 -22.22 5.55
C GLN A 449 17.58 -22.23 7.08
N ASP A 450 18.37 -21.41 7.81
CA ASP A 450 18.38 -21.37 9.26
C ASP A 450 17.40 -20.32 9.83
N ILE A 451 16.94 -19.40 8.98
CA ILE A 451 16.03 -18.31 9.35
C ILE A 451 14.76 -18.81 10.06
N PRO A 452 14.05 -19.87 9.62
CA PRO A 452 12.85 -20.34 10.32
C PRO A 452 13.10 -20.69 11.80
N ASN A 453 14.19 -21.40 12.07
CA ASN A 453 14.56 -21.78 13.44
C ASN A 453 15.00 -20.56 14.26
N LEU A 454 15.79 -19.66 13.65
CA LEU A 454 16.24 -18.43 14.30
C LEU A 454 15.06 -17.55 14.73
N ILE A 455 14.12 -17.29 13.82
CA ILE A 455 12.93 -16.47 14.13
C ILE A 455 12.10 -17.14 15.23
N ALA A 456 11.87 -18.46 15.16
CA ALA A 456 11.15 -19.16 16.22
C ALA A 456 11.84 -19.03 17.59
N GLN A 457 13.17 -19.12 17.63
CA GLN A 457 13.94 -18.96 18.86
C GLN A 457 13.84 -17.53 19.42
N LEU A 458 13.94 -16.50 18.57
CA LEU A 458 13.79 -15.10 18.97
C LEU A 458 12.40 -14.85 19.58
N LEU A 459 11.35 -15.35 18.93
CA LEU A 459 9.97 -15.15 19.40
C LEU A 459 9.65 -15.93 20.68
N LYS A 460 10.16 -17.16 20.82
CA LYS A 460 10.05 -17.93 22.07
C LYS A 460 10.78 -17.23 23.21
N THR A 461 11.97 -16.69 22.96
CA THR A 461 12.73 -15.92 23.94
C THR A 461 11.95 -14.70 24.39
N TYR A 462 11.42 -13.93 23.44
CA TYR A 462 10.55 -12.79 23.71
C TYR A 462 9.32 -13.17 24.56
N GLN A 463 8.54 -14.19 24.16
CA GLN A 463 7.34 -14.58 24.91
C GLN A 463 7.64 -15.06 26.34
N ASN A 464 8.79 -15.70 26.55
CA ASN A 464 9.21 -16.21 27.85
C ASN A 464 9.82 -15.14 28.76
N GLN A 465 10.44 -14.10 28.20
CA GLN A 465 11.23 -13.13 28.96
C GLN A 465 10.65 -11.71 28.98
N ARG A 466 9.61 -11.43 28.18
CA ARG A 466 8.90 -10.15 28.24
C ARG A 466 8.30 -9.93 29.64
N ARG A 467 8.26 -8.67 30.05
CA ARG A 467 7.77 -8.23 31.37
C ARG A 467 6.31 -8.64 31.61
N ASP A 468 5.48 -8.51 30.57
CA ASP A 468 4.04 -8.81 30.61
C ASP A 468 3.52 -9.08 29.19
N PHE A 469 2.25 -9.49 29.07
CA PHE A 469 1.61 -9.85 27.79
C PHE A 469 1.32 -8.65 26.87
N THR A 470 1.47 -7.42 27.36
CA THR A 470 1.24 -6.19 26.60
C THR A 470 2.51 -5.61 26.01
N GLN A 471 3.68 -5.93 26.59
CA GLN A 471 4.97 -5.52 26.07
C GLN A 471 5.17 -6.10 24.66
N THR A 472 5.32 -5.24 23.67
CA THR A 472 5.58 -5.61 22.27
C THR A 472 6.99 -6.16 22.07
N PHE A 473 7.23 -6.90 20.97
CA PHE A 473 8.57 -7.40 20.64
C PHE A 473 9.59 -6.27 20.53
N ARG A 474 9.20 -5.15 19.90
CA ARG A 474 10.05 -3.97 19.74
C ARG A 474 10.47 -3.37 21.09
N GLU A 475 9.51 -3.17 22.00
CA GLU A 475 9.82 -2.66 23.35
C GLU A 475 10.75 -3.61 24.09
N PHE A 476 10.55 -4.91 23.97
CA PHE A 476 11.40 -5.93 24.59
C PHE A 476 12.85 -5.86 24.10
N VAL A 477 13.09 -5.85 22.79
CA VAL A 477 14.46 -5.84 22.24
C VAL A 477 15.18 -4.51 22.45
N ASN A 478 14.45 -3.40 22.50
CA ASN A 478 15.03 -2.07 22.74
C ASN A 478 15.51 -1.91 24.19
N GLN A 479 14.87 -2.56 25.16
CA GLN A 479 15.26 -2.49 26.58
C GLN A 479 16.50 -3.33 26.93
N GLN A 480 16.80 -4.35 26.13
CA GLN A 480 17.94 -5.27 26.34
C GLN A 480 19.25 -4.71 25.75
N SER A 481 19.38 -3.39 25.61
CA SER A 481 20.51 -2.72 24.95
C SER A 481 21.45 -2.02 25.92
#